data_AF-A0AA41T768-F1
#
_entry.id   AF-A0AA41T768-F1
#
_cell.length_a   1.000
_cell.length_b   1.000
_cell.length_c   1.000
_cell.angle_alpha   90.00
_cell.angle_beta   90.00
_cell.angle_gamma   90.00
#
_symmetry.space_group_name_H-M   'P 1'
#
loop_
_entity.id
_entity.type
_entity.pdbx_description
1 polymer ?
#
loop_
_entity_poly.entity_id
_entity_poly.type
_entity_poly.pdbx_seq_one_letter_code
_entity_poly.pdbx_strand_id
1 'polypeptide(L)'
;MRDTGNHIREFIKQTECLPAGSLPADSQLAKMIPGGLTEAKPATPEIQEIANEVKPQLEEKTNRTYEQFEAVEYKTQVVAGINYYIKIRVGDDSYIHLKIFKGLPGQNEELVLTGYQTDKSKDDELTGF
;
A
#
# COMPACT_ATOMS: atom_id res chain seq x y z
N MET A 1 -63.79 4.52 0.01
CA MET A 1 -63.04 3.34 -0.49
C MET A 1 -61.86 3.85 -1.30
N ARG A 2 -60.63 3.50 -0.87
CA ARG A 2 -59.31 3.52 -1.56
C ARG A 2 -58.77 4.91 -1.95
N ASP A 3 -57.81 5.41 -1.17
CA ASP A 3 -56.33 5.50 -1.44
C ASP A 3 -56.02 6.89 -2.04
N THR A 4 -55.00 7.67 -1.66
CA THR A 4 -53.56 7.40 -1.55
C THR A 4 -52.87 8.70 -1.08
N GLY A 5 -51.66 8.65 -0.52
CA GLY A 5 -50.70 9.77 -0.58
C GLY A 5 -50.15 10.24 0.78
N ASN A 6 -49.02 9.73 1.28
CA ASN A 6 -47.63 10.03 0.91
C ASN A 6 -47.01 11.18 1.73
N HIS A 7 -45.77 10.96 2.17
CA HIS A 7 -44.76 11.91 2.68
C HIS A 7 -44.79 12.35 4.16
N ILE A 8 -44.37 11.46 5.04
CA ILE A 8 -43.47 11.85 6.14
C ILE A 8 -42.03 11.74 5.64
N ARG A 9 -41.44 12.89 5.31
CA ARG A 9 -40.05 13.02 4.90
C ARG A 9 -39.15 13.05 6.12
N GLU A 10 -38.16 12.17 6.07
CA GLU A 10 -36.76 12.42 6.39
C GLU A 10 -36.41 12.86 7.81
N PHE A 11 -35.68 12.00 8.53
CA PHE A 11 -34.37 12.30 9.14
C PHE A 11 -34.01 11.27 10.21
N ILE A 12 -33.72 10.02 9.85
CA ILE A 12 -32.96 9.11 10.73
C ILE A 12 -32.01 8.24 9.90
N LYS A 13 -30.73 8.62 9.96
CA LYS A 13 -29.50 7.82 9.92
C LYS A 13 -29.65 6.33 9.52
N GLN A 14 -29.07 5.97 8.39
CA GLN A 14 -28.37 4.69 8.21
C GLN A 14 -27.39 4.85 7.05
N THR A 15 -26.10 5.05 7.35
CA THR A 15 -25.11 3.97 7.15
C THR A 15 -25.21 3.45 5.72
N GLU A 16 -24.63 4.21 4.79
CA GLU A 16 -24.42 3.74 3.44
C GLU A 16 -23.57 2.46 3.51
N CYS A 17 -24.26 1.35 3.27
CA CYS A 17 -23.65 0.07 2.94
C CYS A 17 -22.77 0.30 1.73
N LEU A 18 -21.45 0.13 1.90
CA LEU A 18 -20.59 -0.11 0.74
C LEU A 18 -21.10 -1.38 0.05
N PRO A 19 -21.45 -1.34 -1.25
CA PRO A 19 -21.79 -2.55 -1.96
C PRO A 19 -20.53 -3.42 -2.02
N ALA A 20 -20.69 -4.69 -1.64
CA ALA A 20 -19.78 -5.77 -2.00
C ALA A 20 -19.80 -5.92 -3.53
N GLY A 21 -19.12 -5.01 -4.21
CA GLY A 21 -18.85 -5.06 -5.63
C GLY A 21 -17.71 -6.03 -5.85
N SER A 22 -18.08 -7.19 -6.38
CA SER A 22 -17.20 -8.17 -7.02
C SER A 22 -16.00 -7.52 -7.69
N LEU A 23 -14.81 -7.69 -7.09
CA LEU A 23 -13.56 -7.61 -7.84
C LEU A 23 -13.59 -8.73 -8.88
N PRO A 24 -13.42 -8.45 -10.18
CA PRO A 24 -13.12 -9.50 -11.12
C PRO A 24 -11.80 -10.14 -10.65
N ALA A 25 -11.84 -11.45 -10.43
CA ALA A 25 -10.65 -12.26 -10.35
C ALA A 25 -10.02 -12.29 -11.74
N ASP A 26 -9.38 -11.20 -12.15
CA ASP A 26 -8.46 -11.23 -13.27
C ASP A 26 -7.30 -12.12 -12.84
N SER A 27 -7.38 -13.34 -13.38
CA SER A 27 -6.35 -14.35 -13.41
C SER A 27 -5.08 -13.77 -14.04
N GLN A 28 -4.34 -12.98 -13.26
CA GLN A 28 -2.98 -12.65 -13.56
C GLN A 28 -2.10 -13.71 -12.89
N LEU A 29 -2.06 -14.88 -13.53
CA LEU A 29 -0.85 -15.70 -13.56
C LEU A 29 0.24 -14.91 -14.29
N ALA A 30 0.66 -13.78 -13.71
CA ALA A 30 1.88 -13.11 -14.08
C ALA A 30 2.98 -14.12 -13.74
N LYS A 31 3.52 -14.78 -14.77
CA LYS A 31 4.81 -15.47 -14.70
C LYS A 31 5.74 -14.54 -13.94
N MET A 32 6.10 -14.89 -12.71
CA MET A 32 7.08 -14.14 -11.93
C MET A 32 8.41 -14.30 -12.66
N ILE A 33 8.73 -13.35 -13.55
CA ILE A 33 10.01 -13.31 -14.24
C ILE A 33 11.04 -12.85 -13.21
N PRO A 34 12.10 -13.62 -12.93
CA PRO A 34 13.17 -13.17 -12.04
C PRO A 34 13.71 -11.81 -12.49
N GLY A 35 13.79 -10.85 -11.57
CA GLY A 35 14.25 -9.48 -11.84
C GLY A 35 13.19 -8.50 -12.37
N GLY A 36 11.99 -8.95 -12.77
CA GLY A 36 10.90 -8.07 -13.16
C GLY A 36 10.15 -7.49 -11.95
N LEU A 37 9.83 -6.19 -12.00
CA LEU A 37 8.95 -5.56 -11.02
C LEU A 37 7.49 -5.92 -11.37
N THR A 38 6.68 -6.28 -10.38
CA THR A 38 5.25 -6.56 -10.58
C THR A 38 4.47 -5.28 -10.89
N GLU A 39 3.24 -5.45 -11.36
CA GLU A 39 2.22 -4.38 -11.37
C GLU A 39 1.99 -3.82 -9.96
N ALA A 40 1.58 -2.55 -9.90
CA ALA A 40 1.20 -1.88 -8.66
C ALA A 40 -0.06 -2.53 -8.08
N LYS A 41 -0.04 -2.80 -6.78
CA LYS A 41 -1.18 -3.33 -6.02
C LYS A 41 -1.46 -2.45 -4.81
N PRO A 42 -2.72 -2.34 -4.37
CA PRO A 42 -3.05 -1.68 -3.11
C PRO A 42 -2.31 -2.34 -1.94
N ALA A 43 -1.83 -1.55 -0.99
CA ALA A 43 -1.16 -2.07 0.20
C ALA A 43 -2.13 -2.92 1.04
N THR A 44 -1.63 -4.06 1.53
CA THR A 44 -2.33 -4.92 2.48
C THR A 44 -1.83 -4.65 3.91
N PRO A 45 -2.50 -5.17 4.96
CA PRO A 45 -2.00 -5.05 6.33
C PRO A 45 -0.57 -5.58 6.51
N GLU A 46 -0.20 -6.67 5.82
CA GLU A 46 1.17 -7.20 5.83
C GLU A 46 2.19 -6.19 5.27
N ILE A 47 1.84 -5.49 4.19
CA ILE A 47 2.70 -4.45 3.59
C ILE A 47 2.86 -3.26 4.53
N GLN A 48 1.78 -2.88 5.24
CA GLN A 48 1.84 -1.85 6.27
C GLN A 48 2.75 -2.26 7.43
N GLU A 49 2.68 -3.52 7.89
CA GLU A 49 3.56 -4.05 8.93
C GLU A 49 5.03 -4.03 8.50
N ILE A 50 5.32 -4.47 7.28
CA ILE A 50 6.67 -4.39 6.69
C ILE A 50 7.19 -2.94 6.70
N ALA A 51 6.34 -1.98 6.30
CA ALA A 51 6.71 -0.56 6.29
C ALA A 51 6.97 -0.05 7.72
N ASN A 52 6.14 -0.44 8.69
CA ASN A 52 6.27 -0.04 10.09
C ASN A 52 7.56 -0.59 10.73
N GLU A 53 7.95 -1.82 10.39
CA GLU A 53 9.18 -2.44 10.92
C GLU A 53 10.43 -1.68 10.48
N VAL A 54 10.45 -1.16 9.24
CA VAL A 54 11.60 -0.39 8.73
C VAL A 54 11.49 1.11 9.00
N LYS A 55 10.37 1.59 9.53
CA LYS A 55 10.15 3.02 9.82
C LYS A 55 11.26 3.62 10.70
N PRO A 56 11.73 2.98 11.78
CA PRO A 56 12.85 3.52 12.56
C PRO A 56 14.13 3.70 11.74
N GLN A 57 14.43 2.78 10.82
CA GLN A 57 15.59 2.89 9.93
C GLN A 57 15.46 4.08 8.97
N LEU A 58 14.24 4.37 8.50
CA LEU A 58 13.96 5.53 7.66
C LEU A 58 14.12 6.84 8.45
N GLU A 59 13.55 6.91 9.65
CA GLU A 59 13.59 8.11 10.50
C GLU A 59 15.04 8.46 10.88
N GLU A 60 15.86 7.45 11.18
CA GLU A 60 17.29 7.62 11.42
C GLU A 60 18.01 8.16 10.17
N LYS A 61 17.78 7.57 8.99
CA LYS A 61 18.44 7.98 7.73
C LYS A 61 18.01 9.37 7.25
N THR A 62 16.77 9.76 7.50
CA THR A 62 16.21 11.05 7.07
C THR A 62 16.34 12.13 8.14
N ASN A 63 16.69 11.75 9.37
CA ASN A 63 16.71 12.62 10.56
C ASN A 63 15.38 13.38 10.73
N ARG A 64 14.26 12.69 10.51
CA ARG A 64 12.89 13.20 10.57
C ARG A 64 11.99 12.15 11.20
N THR A 65 10.94 12.59 11.88
CA THR A 65 9.87 11.71 12.37
C THR A 65 8.64 11.84 11.48
N TYR A 66 7.91 10.74 11.30
CA TYR A 66 6.70 10.71 10.47
C TYR A 66 5.47 10.42 11.34
N GLU A 67 4.61 11.43 11.54
CA GLU A 67 3.36 11.26 12.30
C GLU A 67 2.35 10.41 11.51
N GLN A 68 2.21 10.70 10.21
CA GLN A 68 1.45 9.88 9.26
C GLN A 68 2.41 8.93 8.55
N PHE A 69 2.01 7.67 8.41
CA PHE A 69 2.83 6.64 7.78
C PHE A 69 1.95 5.50 7.25
N GLU A 70 1.18 5.78 6.21
CA GLU A 70 0.20 4.86 5.65
C GLU A 70 0.69 4.30 4.31
N ALA A 71 0.82 2.98 4.22
CA ALA A 71 1.12 2.30 2.97
C ALA A 71 -0.11 2.33 2.06
N VAL A 72 0.07 2.80 0.82
CA VAL A 72 -1.02 2.98 -0.14
C VAL A 72 -0.93 1.97 -1.28
N GLU A 73 0.27 1.80 -1.82
CA GLU A 73 0.54 0.91 -2.95
C GLU A 73 1.87 0.19 -2.76
N TYR A 74 2.01 -0.97 -3.38
CA TYR A 74 3.27 -1.68 -3.43
C TYR A 74 3.49 -2.42 -4.75
N LYS A 75 4.77 -2.67 -5.04
CA LYS A 75 5.24 -3.59 -6.08
C LYS A 75 6.29 -4.52 -5.46
N THR A 76 6.45 -5.70 -6.04
CA THR A 76 7.50 -6.64 -5.62
C THR A 76 8.41 -7.02 -6.76
N GLN A 77 9.62 -7.43 -6.43
CA GLN A 77 10.60 -7.95 -7.39
C GLN A 77 11.32 -9.14 -6.77
N VAL A 78 11.30 -10.28 -7.47
CA VAL A 78 11.99 -11.50 -7.04
C VAL A 78 13.47 -11.41 -7.40
N VAL A 79 14.32 -11.62 -6.38
CA VAL A 79 15.79 -11.69 -6.47
C VAL A 79 16.28 -12.91 -5.68
N ALA A 80 17.50 -12.91 -5.12
CA ALA A 80 17.89 -13.84 -4.05
C ALA A 80 17.20 -13.49 -2.71
N GLY A 81 15.87 -13.41 -2.74
CA GLY A 81 15.02 -12.76 -1.75
C GLY A 81 13.88 -12.01 -2.45
N ILE A 82 13.25 -11.06 -1.76
CA ILE A 82 12.19 -10.23 -2.30
C ILE A 82 12.50 -8.75 -2.02
N ASN A 83 12.49 -7.93 -3.06
CA ASN A 83 12.42 -6.49 -2.90
C ASN A 83 10.94 -6.06 -2.86
N TYR A 84 10.58 -5.29 -1.85
CA TYR A 84 9.30 -4.59 -1.74
C TYR A 84 9.52 -3.12 -2.06
N TYR A 85 8.78 -2.60 -3.01
CA TYR A 85 8.68 -1.18 -3.29
C TYR A 85 7.35 -0.70 -2.75
N ILE A 86 7.35 0.19 -1.76
CA ILE A 86 6.12 0.60 -1.07
C ILE A 86 5.98 2.12 -1.13
N LYS A 87 4.82 2.59 -1.59
CA LYS A 87 4.44 4.00 -1.55
C LYS A 87 3.76 4.27 -0.22
N ILE A 88 4.35 5.15 0.57
CA ILE A 88 3.84 5.55 1.89
C ILE A 88 3.37 7.00 1.82
N ARG A 89 2.16 7.26 2.26
CA ARG A 89 1.64 8.59 2.53
C ARG A 89 2.14 9.06 3.90
N VAL A 90 2.76 10.23 3.92
CA VAL A 90 3.34 10.85 5.13
C VAL A 90 2.74 12.23 5.45
N GLY A 91 1.75 12.66 4.68
CA GLY A 91 1.01 13.89 4.86
C GLY A 91 -0.11 14.00 3.83
N ASP A 92 -0.74 15.17 3.72
CA ASP A 92 -1.91 15.35 2.85
C ASP A 92 -1.60 15.05 1.38
N ASP A 93 -0.51 15.63 0.85
CA ASP A 93 -0.01 15.43 -0.53
C ASP A 93 1.45 14.99 -0.59
N SER A 94 2.01 14.54 0.55
CA SER A 94 3.39 14.13 0.67
C SER A 94 3.52 12.62 0.75
N TYR A 95 4.33 12.07 -0.14
CA TYR A 95 4.57 10.64 -0.24
C TYR A 95 6.08 10.35 -0.23
N ILE A 96 6.40 9.12 0.16
CA ILE A 96 7.74 8.57 0.06
C ILE A 96 7.65 7.18 -0.59
N HIS A 97 8.66 6.82 -1.36
CA HIS A 97 8.79 5.47 -1.91
C HIS A 97 9.91 4.75 -1.16
N LEU A 98 9.61 3.59 -0.59
CA LEU A 98 10.57 2.75 0.13
C LEU A 98 10.97 1.57 -0.73
N LYS A 99 12.22 1.14 -0.61
CA LYS A 99 12.73 -0.13 -1.12
C LYS A 99 13.24 -0.96 0.04
N ILE A 100 12.57 -2.07 0.31
CA ILE A 100 12.85 -2.95 1.43
C ILE A 100 13.25 -4.31 0.88
N PHE A 101 14.34 -4.87 1.40
CA PHE A 101 14.77 -6.22 1.08
C PHE A 101 14.34 -7.15 2.19
N LYS A 102 13.69 -8.25 1.80
CA LYS A 102 13.43 -9.42 2.65
C LYS A 102 14.28 -10.58 2.12
N GLY A 103 15.18 -11.10 2.93
CA GLY A 103 16.00 -12.23 2.52
C GLY A 103 15.23 -13.55 2.46
N LEU A 104 15.91 -14.61 2.01
CA LEU A 104 15.29 -15.91 1.80
C LEU A 104 14.94 -16.60 3.13
N PRO A 105 13.83 -17.36 3.17
CA PRO A 105 13.47 -18.16 4.33
C PRO A 105 14.62 -19.07 4.77
N GLY A 106 14.92 -19.08 6.08
CA GLY A 106 15.99 -19.90 6.65
C GLY A 106 17.43 -19.42 6.40
N GLN A 107 17.64 -18.25 5.77
CA GLN A 107 18.96 -17.60 5.69
C GLN A 107 19.00 -16.33 6.55
N ASN A 108 18.25 -15.31 6.14
CA ASN A 108 18.16 -14.04 6.85
C ASN A 108 16.84 -13.36 6.47
N GLU A 109 15.82 -13.52 7.32
CA GLU A 109 14.46 -13.03 7.06
C GLU A 109 14.26 -11.56 7.49
N GLU A 110 15.34 -10.89 7.90
CA GLU A 110 15.31 -9.50 8.33
C GLU A 110 14.85 -8.56 7.22
N LEU A 111 13.98 -7.61 7.58
CA LEU A 111 13.54 -6.54 6.70
C LEU A 111 14.52 -5.37 6.78
N VAL A 112 15.21 -5.13 5.67
CA VAL A 112 16.24 -4.09 5.58
C VAL A 112 15.77 -2.99 4.65
N LEU A 113 15.78 -1.74 5.12
CA LEU A 113 15.57 -0.58 4.26
C LEU A 113 16.80 -0.37 3.39
N THR A 114 16.70 -0.73 2.11
CA THR A 114 17.81 -0.65 1.14
C THR A 114 17.79 0.61 0.30
N GLY A 115 16.66 1.32 0.25
CA GLY A 115 16.56 2.61 -0.43
C GLY A 115 15.27 3.34 -0.10
N TYR A 116 15.28 4.65 -0.34
CA TYR A 116 14.10 5.49 -0.21
C TYR A 116 14.17 6.68 -1.17
N GLN A 117 13.00 7.21 -1.54
CA GLN A 117 12.84 8.47 -2.26
C GLN A 117 11.84 9.34 -1.50
N THR A 118 12.23 10.58 -1.19
CA THR A 118 11.36 11.58 -0.55
C THR A 118 10.71 12.49 -1.59
N ASP A 119 9.83 13.38 -1.11
CA ASP A 119 9.23 14.46 -1.90
C ASP A 119 8.45 13.94 -3.12
N LYS A 120 7.78 12.79 -2.94
CA LYS A 120 6.87 12.21 -3.93
C LYS A 120 5.45 12.71 -3.71
N SER A 121 4.67 12.59 -4.76
CA SER A 121 3.25 12.91 -4.81
C SER A 121 2.41 11.64 -4.96
N LYS A 122 1.08 11.82 -4.87
CA LYS A 122 0.12 10.73 -5.07
C LYS A 122 0.21 10.12 -6.47
N ASP A 123 0.52 10.92 -7.48
CA ASP A 123 0.50 10.50 -8.89
C ASP A 123 1.84 9.90 -9.35
N ASP A 124 2.89 10.00 -8.53
CA ASP A 124 4.19 9.41 -8.85
C ASP A 124 4.14 7.88 -8.84
N GLU A 125 4.55 7.24 -9.93
CA GLU A 125 4.55 5.78 -10.02
C GLU A 125 5.66 5.15 -9.16
N LEU A 126 5.39 3.98 -8.57
CA LEU A 126 6.43 3.12 -8.00
C LEU A 126 7.28 2.51 -9.11
N THR A 127 8.50 2.99 -9.28
CA THR A 127 9.50 2.44 -10.21
C THR A 127 10.64 1.76 -9.47
N GLY A 128 11.40 0.91 -10.15
CA GLY A 128 12.66 0.38 -9.61
C GLY A 128 13.72 1.48 -9.48
N PHE A 129 14.46 1.49 -8.37
CA PHE A 129 15.56 2.40 -8.08
C PHE A 129 16.63 1.74 -7.21
#